data_AF-A0A6P5MMT8-F1
#
_entry.id   AF-A0A6P5MMT8-F1
#
_cell.length_a   1.000
_cell.length_b   1.000
_cell.length_c   1.000
_cell.angle_alpha   90.00
_cell.angle_beta   90.00
_cell.angle_gamma   90.00
#
_symmetry.space_group_name_H-M   'P 1'
#
loop_
_entity.id
_entity.type
_entity.pdbx_description
1 polymer ?
#
loop_
_entity_poly.entity_id
_entity_poly.type
_entity_poly.pdbx_seq_one_letter_code
_entity_poly.pdbx_strand_id
1 'polypeptide(L)'
;MALRGVWQLQKLIVSYCNWGGSSRGIRAFMELELPVFKEKNPQLEVVTELIRGQHPHLKAFYKNKNERVICVKNMDPEDVLHHATRLRNALGRKVIKLRTRHVTNKPYLSISSHAVCGTIFISFFLVCCLMMKSKVMFIVNSGNGSRYRYRYCSSCYLFSSLSKNKIGLMIKIASER
;
A
#
# COMPACT_ATOMS: atom_id res chain seq x y z
N MET A 1 5.16 2.26 19.17
CA MET A 1 5.72 1.65 17.96
C MET A 1 6.79 2.57 17.43
N ALA A 2 8.00 2.04 17.30
CA ALA A 2 9.14 2.75 16.75
C ALA A 2 9.37 2.31 15.30
N LEU A 3 9.82 3.24 14.46
CA LEU A 3 10.27 2.94 13.10
C LEU A 3 11.77 3.18 13.07
N ARG A 4 12.56 2.13 12.80
CA ARG A 4 14.04 2.17 12.83
C ARG A 4 14.59 2.74 14.16
N GLY A 5 14.05 2.28 15.29
CA GLY A 5 14.45 2.72 16.63
C GLY A 5 13.90 4.09 17.06
N VAL A 6 13.21 4.83 16.18
CA VAL A 6 12.66 6.15 16.50
C VAL A 6 11.16 6.07 16.81
N TRP A 7 10.76 6.56 17.97
CA TRP A 7 9.35 6.67 18.36
C TRP A 7 8.61 7.68 17.49
N GLN A 8 7.41 7.29 17.04
CA GLN A 8 6.64 8.10 16.10
C GLN A 8 5.63 9.01 16.79
N LEU A 9 5.06 8.57 17.92
CA LEU A 9 4.16 9.38 18.73
C LEU A 9 5.00 10.38 19.56
N GLN A 10 4.72 11.67 19.43
CA GLN A 10 5.46 12.74 20.11
C GLN A 10 4.67 13.31 21.29
N LYS A 11 3.39 13.59 21.07
CA LYS A 11 2.52 14.21 22.06
C LYS A 11 1.17 13.52 22.10
N LEU A 12 0.69 13.23 23.30
CA LEU A 12 -0.64 12.70 23.56
C LEU A 12 -1.40 13.70 24.44
N ILE A 13 -2.50 14.23 23.92
CA ILE A 13 -3.39 15.13 24.63
C ILE A 13 -4.60 14.33 25.12
N VAL A 14 -4.83 14.39 26.42
CA VAL A 14 -5.96 13.77 27.12
C VAL A 14 -6.94 14.88 27.46
N SER A 15 -7.99 15.00 26.66
CA SER A 15 -9.03 16.01 26.87
C SER A 15 -10.19 15.44 27.67
N TYR A 16 -10.59 16.10 28.76
CA TYR A 16 -11.65 15.64 29.66
C TYR A 16 -12.52 16.79 30.16
N CYS A 17 -13.70 16.46 30.71
CA CYS A 17 -14.57 17.37 31.45
C CYS A 17 -14.62 16.96 32.92
N ASN A 18 -14.66 17.93 33.84
CA ASN A 18 -14.72 17.68 35.28
C ASN A 18 -16.10 17.23 35.77
N TRP A 19 -17.18 17.73 35.17
CA TRP A 19 -18.56 17.50 35.65
C TRP A 19 -19.32 16.46 34.83
N GLY A 20 -19.11 16.39 33.52
CA GLY A 20 -19.91 15.55 32.62
C GLY A 20 -19.79 14.05 32.92
N GLY A 21 -20.92 13.35 32.95
CA GLY A 21 -20.98 11.89 33.13
C GLY A 21 -20.20 11.12 32.05
N SER A 22 -20.15 11.67 30.83
CA SER A 22 -19.39 11.05 29.73
C SER A 22 -17.89 10.98 29.93
N SER A 23 -17.35 11.79 30.84
CA SER A 23 -15.93 11.82 31.23
C SER A 23 -15.64 11.02 32.50
N ARG A 24 -16.57 10.17 32.99
CA ARG A 24 -16.35 9.39 34.22
C ARG A 24 -15.12 8.49 34.12
N GLY A 25 -15.03 7.65 33.07
CA GLY A 25 -13.94 6.69 32.95
C GLY A 25 -12.58 7.32 32.65
N ILE A 26 -12.54 8.43 31.89
CA ILE A 26 -11.25 9.12 31.65
C ILE A 26 -10.70 9.80 32.91
N ARG A 27 -11.58 10.27 33.82
CA ARG A 27 -11.13 10.79 35.12
C ARG A 27 -10.49 9.70 35.97
N ALA A 28 -11.12 8.52 36.05
CA ALA A 28 -10.53 7.36 36.72
C ALA A 28 -9.19 6.93 36.07
N PHE A 29 -9.10 6.95 34.74
CA PHE A 29 -7.86 6.69 34.01
C PHE A 29 -6.75 7.70 34.36
N MET A 30 -7.09 8.98 34.53
CA MET A 30 -6.10 10.01 34.90
C MET A 30 -5.48 9.80 36.28
N GLU A 31 -6.27 9.29 37.23
CA GLU A 31 -5.82 9.06 38.61
C GLU A 31 -4.97 7.79 38.73
N LEU A 32 -5.40 6.69 38.09
CA LEU A 32 -4.81 5.37 38.30
C LEU A 32 -3.74 5.02 37.24
N GLU A 33 -4.08 5.19 35.96
CA GLU A 33 -3.32 4.58 34.85
C GLU A 33 -2.38 5.57 34.15
N LEU A 34 -2.74 6.85 34.10
CA LEU A 34 -1.95 7.90 33.45
C LEU A 34 -0.54 8.10 34.05
N PRO A 35 -0.31 8.08 35.38
CA PRO A 35 1.05 8.17 35.94
C PRO A 35 1.90 6.96 35.52
N VAL A 36 1.36 5.75 35.65
CA VAL A 36 2.02 4.50 35.22
C VAL A 36 2.34 4.52 33.72
N PHE A 37 1.43 5.06 32.91
CA PHE A 37 1.62 5.20 31.47
C PHE A 37 2.75 6.17 31.10
N LYS A 38 2.91 7.27 31.86
CA LYS A 38 4.01 8.24 31.71
C LYS A 38 5.36 7.61 32.07
N GLU A 39 5.44 6.91 33.20
CA GLU A 39 6.67 6.23 33.64
C GLU A 39 7.14 5.19 32.61
N LYS A 40 6.21 4.43 32.03
CA LYS A 40 6.51 3.45 30.98
C LYS A 40 7.00 4.08 29.66
N ASN A 41 6.72 5.37 29.42
CA ASN A 41 7.02 6.04 28.16
C ASN A 41 7.59 7.46 28.39
N PRO A 42 8.81 7.59 28.93
CA PRO A 42 9.39 8.91 29.25
C PRO A 42 9.64 9.78 28.02
N GLN A 43 9.74 9.19 26.83
CA GLN A 43 9.90 9.90 25.56
C GLN A 43 8.64 10.60 25.03
N LEU A 44 7.48 10.37 25.64
CA LEU A 44 6.18 10.86 25.19
C LEU A 44 5.74 12.06 26.03
N GLU A 45 5.41 13.17 25.38
CA GLU A 45 4.79 14.30 26.06
C GLU A 45 3.29 14.02 26.27
N VAL A 46 2.86 13.85 27.52
CA VAL A 46 1.44 13.65 27.86
C VAL A 46 0.87 14.90 28.51
N VAL A 47 -0.06 15.56 27.81
CA VAL A 47 -0.72 16.80 28.24
C VAL A 47 -2.18 16.53 28.56
N THR A 48 -2.68 17.12 29.64
CA THR A 48 -4.09 17.03 30.05
C THR A 48 -4.78 18.36 29.81
N GLU A 49 -5.92 18.33 29.12
CA GLU A 49 -6.71 19.52 28.80
C GLU A 49 -8.12 19.39 29.39
N LEU A 50 -8.58 20.45 30.07
CA LEU A 50 -9.95 20.53 30.56
C LEU A 50 -10.83 21.21 29.51
N ILE A 51 -11.81 20.47 28.98
CA ILE A 51 -12.79 20.99 28.00
C ILE A 51 -14.19 20.85 28.58
N ARG A 52 -14.84 22.00 28.83
CA ARG A 52 -16.21 22.05 29.36
C ARG A 52 -17.22 21.92 28.21
N GLY A 53 -18.32 21.21 28.48
CA GLY A 53 -19.43 21.05 27.51
C GLY A 53 -19.13 20.17 26.29
N GLN A 54 -18.00 19.44 26.28
CA GLN A 54 -17.61 18.56 25.17
C GLN A 54 -17.32 17.14 25.65
N HIS A 55 -17.43 16.17 24.74
CA HIS A 55 -17.09 14.79 25.03
C HIS A 55 -15.57 14.57 25.10
N PRO A 56 -15.11 13.68 25.99
CA PRO A 56 -13.70 13.41 26.16
C PRO A 56 -13.13 12.70 24.93
N HIS A 57 -11.88 13.02 24.61
CA HIS A 57 -11.17 12.44 23.48
C HIS A 57 -9.66 12.46 23.71
N LEU A 58 -8.97 11.53 23.06
CA LEU A 58 -7.53 11.43 23.02
C LEU A 58 -7.04 11.97 21.68
N LYS A 59 -6.16 12.98 21.67
CA LYS A 59 -5.48 13.46 20.46
C LYS A 59 -4.02 13.05 20.48
N ALA A 60 -3.57 12.37 19.43
CA ALA A 60 -2.20 11.93 19.25
C ALA A 60 -1.53 12.68 18.11
N PHE A 61 -0.39 13.30 18.39
CA PHE A 61 0.48 13.96 17.42
C PHE A 61 1.68 13.08 17.10
N TYR A 62 1.86 12.80 15.81
CA TYR A 62 2.98 11.99 15.32
C TYR A 62 4.04 12.86 14.66
N LYS A 63 5.28 12.37 14.63
CA LYS A 63 6.42 13.01 13.95
C LYS A 63 6.17 13.33 12.48
N ASN A 64 5.29 12.57 11.84
CA ASN A 64 4.85 12.80 10.45
C ASN A 64 3.89 14.00 10.30
N LYS A 65 3.68 14.81 11.35
CA LYS A 65 2.70 15.92 11.44
C LYS A 65 1.23 15.49 11.30
N ASN A 66 0.98 14.18 11.25
CA ASN A 66 -0.36 13.65 11.24
C ASN A 66 -0.92 13.62 12.66
N GLU A 67 -2.23 13.77 12.74
CA GLU A 67 -2.97 13.70 13.99
C GLU A 67 -3.94 12.53 13.94
N ARG A 68 -4.19 11.92 15.10
CA ARG A 68 -5.27 10.96 15.27
C ARG A 68 -6.07 11.30 16.51
N VAL A 69 -7.37 11.39 16.35
CA VAL A 69 -8.30 11.65 17.44
C VAL A 69 -9.17 10.42 17.66
N ILE A 70 -9.30 10.00 18.92
CA ILE A 70 -10.19 8.91 19.33
C ILE A 70 -11.12 9.46 20.41
N CYS A 71 -12.43 9.37 20.18
CA CYS A 71 -13.44 9.71 21.19
C CYS A 71 -13.53 8.59 22.23
N VAL A 72 -13.57 8.96 23.51
CA VAL A 72 -13.56 8.02 24.64
C VAL A 72 -14.75 8.24 25.58
N LYS A 73 -15.91 8.52 25.00
CA LYS A 73 -17.16 8.75 25.73
C LYS A 73 -17.62 7.47 26.44
N ASN A 74 -17.97 7.55 27.72
CA ASN A 74 -18.53 6.43 28.50
C ASN A 74 -17.71 5.12 28.44
N MET A 75 -16.40 5.21 28.20
CA MET A 75 -15.52 4.05 28.23
C MET A 75 -14.98 3.83 29.63
N ASP A 76 -14.67 2.58 29.97
CA ASP A 76 -13.99 2.23 31.21
C ASP A 76 -12.50 2.62 31.16
N PRO A 77 -11.86 2.83 32.32
CA PRO A 77 -10.46 3.27 32.35
C PRO A 77 -9.51 2.31 31.63
N GLU A 78 -9.80 1.01 31.67
CA GLU A 78 -9.04 -0.06 31.00
C GLU A 78 -9.13 0.05 29.46
N ASP A 79 -10.32 0.34 28.94
CA ASP A 79 -10.54 0.57 27.51
C ASP A 79 -9.85 1.86 27.04
N VAL A 80 -9.87 2.91 27.86
CA VAL A 80 -9.13 4.15 27.59
C VAL A 80 -7.62 3.86 27.50
N LEU A 81 -7.09 3.03 28.41
CA LEU A 81 -5.70 2.57 28.36
C LEU A 81 -5.41 1.75 27.09
N HIS A 82 -6.33 0.89 26.67
CA HIS A 82 -6.23 0.14 25.41
C HIS A 82 -6.15 1.07 24.20
N HIS A 83 -6.97 2.12 24.17
CA HIS A 83 -6.94 3.14 23.12
C HIS A 83 -5.65 3.97 23.15
N ALA A 84 -5.18 4.38 24.33
CA ALA A 84 -3.90 5.08 24.49
C ALA A 84 -2.72 4.20 24.00
N THR A 85 -2.74 2.91 24.35
CA THR A 85 -1.74 1.93 23.92
C THR A 85 -1.80 1.71 22.40
N ARG A 86 -3.00 1.68 21.81
CA ARG A 86 -3.20 1.60 20.36
C ARG A 86 -2.61 2.82 19.64
N LEU A 87 -2.80 4.03 20.17
CA LEU A 87 -2.19 5.25 19.64
C LEU A 87 -0.66 5.21 19.75
N ARG A 88 -0.14 4.79 20.91
CA ARG A 88 1.30 4.57 21.12
C ARG A 88 1.87 3.56 20.13
N ASN A 89 1.11 2.53 19.78
CA ASN A 89 1.53 1.48 18.84
C ASN A 89 1.28 1.81 17.35
N ALA A 90 0.74 2.99 17.04
CA ALA A 90 0.53 3.42 15.67
C ALA A 90 1.72 4.24 15.12
N LEU A 91 1.80 4.32 13.79
CA LEU A 91 2.78 5.14 13.05
C LEU A 91 2.22 6.50 12.61
N GLY A 92 0.92 6.75 12.81
CA GLY A 92 0.24 7.97 12.36
C GLY A 92 -0.10 8.03 10.86
N ARG A 93 0.13 6.98 10.07
CA ARG A 93 -0.28 6.93 8.65
C ARG A 93 -1.79 6.68 8.51
N LYS A 94 -2.44 7.11 7.44
CA LYS A 94 -3.85 6.77 7.19
C LYS A 94 -4.00 5.24 7.07
N VAL A 95 -5.02 4.67 7.69
CA VAL A 95 -5.34 3.25 7.53
C VAL A 95 -5.93 3.08 6.13
N ILE A 96 -5.24 2.30 5.29
CA ILE A 96 -5.64 2.02 3.92
C ILE A 96 -5.87 0.50 3.82
N LYS A 97 -6.93 0.09 3.13
CA LYS A 97 -7.13 -1.32 2.81
C LYS A 97 -6.05 -1.76 1.84
N LEU A 98 -5.11 -2.57 2.31
CA LEU A 98 -4.10 -3.20 1.47
C LEU A 98 -4.76 -4.29 0.61
N ARG A 99 -4.39 -4.37 -0.67
CA ARG A 99 -4.88 -5.44 -1.56
C ARG A 99 -4.23 -6.77 -1.24
N THR A 100 -2.93 -6.77 -0.97
CA THR A 100 -2.13 -7.93 -0.63
C THR A 100 -1.65 -7.84 0.82
N ARG A 101 -1.50 -9.00 1.47
CA ARG A 101 -0.99 -9.07 2.86
C ARG A 101 0.46 -8.58 2.96
N HIS A 102 1.29 -8.92 1.97
CA HIS A 102 2.70 -8.54 1.90
C HIS A 102 2.90 -7.48 0.83
N VAL A 103 3.62 -6.41 1.19
CA VAL A 103 4.03 -5.34 0.27
C VAL A 103 5.54 -5.41 0.16
N THR A 104 6.04 -5.88 -0.98
CA THR A 104 7.47 -5.96 -1.28
C THR A 104 7.76 -5.06 -2.46
N ASN A 105 8.64 -4.08 -2.29
CA ASN A 105 9.04 -3.19 -3.38
C ASN A 105 9.79 -3.94 -4.49
N LYS A 106 10.51 -5.00 -4.12
CA LYS A 106 11.29 -5.83 -5.04
C LYS A 106 10.93 -7.31 -4.78
N PRO A 107 10.00 -7.90 -5.56
CA PRO A 107 9.58 -9.28 -5.36
C PRO A 107 10.62 -10.30 -5.84
N TYR A 108 11.53 -9.90 -6.73
CA TYR A 108 12.56 -10.75 -7.32
C TYR A 108 13.96 -10.31 -6.89
N LEU A 109 14.91 -11.24 -6.74
CA LEU A 109 16.31 -10.89 -6.47
C LEU A 109 17.07 -10.54 -7.78
N SER A 110 16.76 -11.22 -8.88
CA SER A 110 17.38 -11.10 -10.22
C SER A 110 16.66 -10.11 -11.15
N ILE A 111 17.36 -9.45 -12.09
CA ILE A 111 16.77 -8.53 -13.08
C ILE A 111 15.52 -9.14 -13.74
N SER A 112 14.44 -8.36 -13.82
CA SER A 112 13.16 -8.79 -14.40
C SER A 112 13.36 -9.42 -15.78
N SER A 113 12.83 -10.63 -15.95
CA SER A 113 12.93 -11.49 -17.16
C SER A 113 12.43 -10.85 -18.46
N HIS A 114 11.67 -9.75 -18.37
CA HIS A 114 11.25 -8.98 -19.55
C HIS A 114 12.41 -8.33 -20.32
N ALA A 115 13.54 -8.03 -19.66
CA ALA A 115 14.69 -7.41 -20.33
C ALA A 115 15.55 -8.41 -21.13
N VAL A 116 15.54 -9.70 -20.74
CA VAL A 116 16.41 -10.73 -21.36
C VAL A 116 15.67 -11.49 -22.46
N CYS A 117 14.36 -11.68 -22.35
CA CYS A 117 13.60 -12.45 -23.35
C CYS A 117 13.30 -11.66 -24.64
N GLY A 118 13.15 -10.32 -24.55
CA GLY A 118 12.81 -9.49 -25.71
C GLY A 118 13.94 -9.31 -26.72
N THR A 119 15.20 -9.24 -26.28
CA THR A 119 16.35 -8.99 -27.16
C THR A 119 16.84 -10.27 -27.86
N ILE A 120 16.67 -11.44 -27.26
CA ILE A 120 17.04 -12.74 -27.85
C ILE A 120 16.04 -13.15 -28.93
N PHE A 121 14.75 -12.81 -28.79
CA PHE A 121 13.74 -13.14 -29.81
C PHE A 121 13.85 -12.27 -31.09
N ILE A 122 14.33 -11.02 -30.98
CA ILE A 122 14.44 -10.11 -32.13
C ILE A 122 15.67 -10.43 -33.00
N SER A 123 16.79 -10.84 -32.40
CA SER A 123 18.00 -11.18 -33.15
C SER A 123 17.87 -12.47 -33.97
N PHE A 124 17.12 -13.46 -33.49
CA PHE A 124 16.88 -14.71 -34.23
C PHE A 124 15.95 -14.52 -35.45
N PHE A 125 14.99 -13.60 -35.38
CA PHE A 125 14.08 -13.33 -36.50
C PHE A 125 14.76 -12.54 -37.63
N LEU A 126 15.69 -11.63 -37.31
CA LEU A 126 16.37 -10.81 -38.32
C LEU A 126 17.39 -11.60 -39.16
N VAL A 127 18.08 -12.58 -38.56
CA VAL A 127 19.07 -13.43 -39.26
C VAL A 127 18.39 -14.44 -40.19
N CYS A 128 17.21 -14.95 -39.83
CA CYS A 128 16.48 -15.91 -40.66
C CYS A 128 15.86 -15.26 -41.92
N CYS A 129 15.52 -13.96 -41.86
CA CYS A 129 14.91 -13.25 -42.98
C CYS A 129 15.92 -12.87 -44.09
N LEU A 130 17.23 -12.78 -43.79
CA LEU A 130 18.27 -12.50 -44.79
C LEU A 130 18.78 -13.74 -45.55
N MET A 131 18.56 -14.95 -45.03
CA MET A 131 19.14 -16.18 -45.61
C MET A 131 18.14 -17.09 -46.35
N MET A 132 16.83 -16.80 -46.34
CA MET A 132 15.84 -17.67 -46.99
C MET A 132 15.09 -16.96 -48.12
N LYS A 133 15.74 -16.87 -49.29
CA LYS A 133 15.08 -16.89 -50.61
C LYS A 133 14.72 -18.33 -51.06
N SER A 134 14.49 -19.23 -50.11
CA SER A 134 14.20 -20.64 -50.39
C SER A 134 13.13 -21.13 -49.43
N LYS A 135 12.00 -21.60 -49.97
CA LYS A 135 10.87 -22.16 -49.22
C LYS A 135 11.32 -23.37 -48.41
N VAL A 136 11.61 -23.20 -47.12
CA VAL A 136 11.79 -24.32 -46.18
C VAL A 136 10.86 -24.10 -45.00
N MET A 137 9.92 -25.04 -44.83
CA MET A 137 8.97 -25.07 -43.73
C MET A 137 9.67 -25.66 -42.50
N PHE A 138 10.03 -24.81 -41.52
CA PHE A 138 10.52 -25.29 -40.24
C PHE A 138 9.36 -25.63 -39.30
N ILE A 139 9.34 -26.87 -38.80
CA ILE A 139 8.48 -27.29 -37.69
C ILE A 139 9.34 -27.23 -36.43
N VAL A 140 9.01 -26.32 -35.51
CA VAL A 140 9.61 -26.27 -34.17
C VAL A 140 8.67 -27.01 -33.22
N ASN A 141 9.12 -28.13 -32.65
CA ASN A 141 8.45 -28.78 -31.53
C ASN A 141 8.94 -28.12 -30.24
N SER A 142 8.08 -27.36 -29.57
CA SER A 142 8.28 -27.00 -28.17
C SER A 142 7.82 -28.17 -27.28
N GLY A 143 8.64 -28.55 -26.29
CA GLY A 143 8.42 -29.69 -25.40
C GLY A 143 7.19 -29.63 -24.48
N ASN A 144 6.21 -28.75 -24.76
CA ASN A 144 4.94 -28.64 -24.04
C ASN A 144 3.74 -28.82 -24.99
N GLY A 145 3.78 -29.82 -25.87
CA GLY A 145 2.58 -30.40 -26.52
C GLY A 145 1.72 -29.48 -27.41
N SER A 146 2.07 -28.22 -27.61
CA SER A 146 1.31 -27.28 -28.43
C SER A 146 1.94 -27.12 -29.82
N ARG A 147 1.33 -27.79 -30.82
CA ARG A 147 1.66 -27.67 -32.25
C ARG A 147 1.16 -26.33 -32.78
N TYR A 148 2.06 -25.38 -33.06
CA TYR A 148 1.69 -24.15 -33.77
C TYR A 148 2.01 -24.27 -35.26
N ARG A 149 0.98 -24.17 -36.11
CA ARG A 149 1.13 -24.09 -37.58
C ARG A 149 1.26 -22.63 -37.97
N TYR A 150 2.43 -22.21 -38.44
CA TYR A 150 2.61 -20.91 -39.07
C TYR A 150 2.52 -21.06 -40.59
N ARG A 151 1.58 -20.35 -41.22
CA ARG A 151 1.63 -20.07 -42.67
C ARG A 151 2.33 -18.73 -42.84
N TYR A 152 3.44 -18.72 -43.57
CA TYR A 152 4.01 -17.46 -44.07
C TYR A 152 3.21 -17.00 -45.28
N CYS A 153 2.47 -15.90 -45.12
CA CYS A 153 1.97 -15.11 -46.23
C CYS A 153 3.06 -14.09 -46.57
N SER A 154 3.57 -14.12 -47.79
CA SER A 154 4.71 -13.33 -48.27
C SER A 154 4.42 -11.85 -48.52
N SER A 155 3.35 -11.33 -47.98
CA SER A 155 3.11 -9.89 -47.89
C SER A 155 2.40 -9.62 -46.58
N CYS A 156 2.77 -8.51 -45.95
CA CYS A 156 1.95 -7.73 -45.03
C CYS A 156 2.06 -8.03 -43.50
N TYR A 157 2.80 -7.12 -42.87
CA TYR A 157 2.58 -6.46 -41.56
C TYR A 157 3.17 -7.02 -40.27
N LEU A 158 3.96 -6.14 -39.63
CA LEU A 158 4.15 -6.01 -38.19
C LEU A 158 2.86 -6.37 -37.42
N PHE A 159 2.95 -7.37 -36.55
CA PHE A 159 1.97 -7.60 -35.49
C PHE A 159 2.68 -7.44 -34.15
N SER A 160 2.86 -6.19 -33.73
CA SER A 160 3.11 -5.87 -32.33
C SER A 160 1.86 -6.19 -31.53
N SER A 161 1.93 -7.25 -30.71
CA SER A 161 0.91 -7.64 -29.74
C SER A 161 0.77 -6.55 -28.67
N LEU A 162 -0.10 -5.57 -28.92
CA LEU A 162 -0.60 -4.68 -27.88
C LEU A 162 -1.67 -5.44 -27.09
N SER A 163 -1.32 -5.77 -25.85
CA SER A 163 -2.23 -6.26 -24.81
C SER A 163 -3.54 -5.46 -24.82
N LYS A 164 -4.65 -6.15 -25.12
CA LYS A 164 -6.01 -5.68 -24.85
C LYS A 164 -6.12 -5.32 -23.38
N ASN A 165 -6.16 -4.03 -23.05
CA ASN A 165 -6.95 -3.42 -21.98
C ASN A 165 -6.53 -1.95 -21.76
N LYS A 166 -6.93 -1.08 -22.70
CA LYS A 166 -7.40 0.29 -22.46
C LYS A 166 -7.48 1.02 -23.80
N ILE A 167 -8.44 1.93 -23.88
CA ILE A 167 -8.66 2.91 -24.94
C ILE A 167 -9.49 2.35 -26.10
N GLY A 168 -10.79 2.25 -25.81
CA GLY A 168 -11.73 2.77 -26.78
C GLY A 168 -11.47 4.27 -26.88
N LEU A 169 -10.97 4.72 -28.03
CA LEU A 169 -11.26 6.02 -28.65
C LEU A 169 -10.48 6.09 -29.97
N MET A 170 -11.18 6.46 -31.04
CA MET A 170 -10.62 6.87 -32.34
C MET A 170 -10.00 5.71 -33.16
N ILE A 171 -10.34 5.42 -34.40
CA ILE A 171 -10.84 6.25 -35.51
C ILE A 171 -11.88 5.42 -36.28
N LYS A 172 -13.07 6.00 -36.42
CA LYS A 172 -14.03 5.71 -37.47
C LYS A 172 -13.58 6.55 -38.69
N ILE A 173 -13.82 6.05 -39.90
CA ILE A 173 -13.68 6.71 -41.21
C ILE A 173 -12.32 6.52 -41.89
N ALA A 174 -12.24 5.49 -42.73
CA ALA A 174 -11.70 5.55 -44.08
C ALA A 174 -12.13 4.27 -44.81
N SER A 175 -13.43 4.20 -45.10
CA SER A 175 -13.96 3.31 -46.13
C SER A 175 -13.92 4.13 -47.42
N GLU A 176 -13.07 3.75 -48.36
CA GLU A 176 -13.21 4.11 -49.76
C GLU A 176 -13.01 2.85 -50.61
N ARG A 177 -14.04 2.60 -51.42
CA ARG A 177 -14.06 1.94 -52.73
C ARG A 177 -13.67 0.46 -52.82
#